data_AF-A0A840S6Q7-F1
#
_entry.id   AF-A0A840S6Q7-F1
#
_cell.length_a   1.000
_cell.length_b   1.000
_cell.length_c   1.000
_cell.angle_alpha   90.00
_cell.angle_beta   90.00
_cell.angle_gamma   90.00
#
_symmetry.space_group_name_H-M   'P 1'
#
loop_
_entity.id
_entity.type
_entity.pdbx_description
1 polymer ?
#
loop_
_entity_poly.entity_id
_entity_poly.type
_entity_poly.pdbx_seq_one_letter_code
_entity_poly.pdbx_strand_id
1 'polypeptide(L)' 'MPKSAKAAPPASFDAALAELEQLVGAMEGGALPLEQLLAGYQRGAELLGFCRERLQAVEQQVKVLDDGALKAWEDT' A
#
# COMPACT_ATOMS: atom_id res chain seq x y z
N MET A 1 -9.41 5.52 -29.75
CA MET A 1 -9.08 4.53 -28.70
C MET A 1 -8.76 5.29 -27.43
N PRO A 2 -9.55 5.17 -26.34
CA PRO A 2 -9.15 5.77 -25.07
C PRO A 2 -7.97 4.96 -24.53
N LYS A 3 -6.85 5.64 -24.27
CA LYS A 3 -5.68 5.06 -23.63
C LYS A 3 -6.07 4.73 -22.20
N SER A 4 -6.01 3.46 -21.80
CA SER A 4 -6.09 3.05 -20.40
C SER A 4 -4.92 3.71 -19.65
N ALA A 5 -5.18 4.87 -19.05
CA ALA A 5 -4.22 5.52 -18.19
C ALA A 5 -4.06 4.63 -16.95
N LYS A 6 -2.90 3.96 -16.83
CA LYS A 6 -2.52 3.31 -15.57
C LYS A 6 -2.65 4.34 -14.45
N ALA A 7 -3.36 3.98 -13.39
CA ALA A 7 -3.48 4.83 -12.22
C ALA A 7 -2.09 5.12 -11.65
N ALA A 8 -1.81 6.38 -11.32
CA ALA A 8 -0.54 6.77 -10.73
C ALA A 8 -0.33 6.07 -9.37
N PRO A 9 0.92 5.79 -8.99
CA PRO A 9 1.21 5.26 -7.66
C PRO A 9 0.75 6.24 -6.56
N PRO A 10 0.31 5.74 -5.39
CA PRO A 10 -0.14 6.59 -4.30
C PRO A 10 0.98 7.50 -3.77
N ALA A 11 0.62 8.72 -3.35
CA ALA A 11 1.57 9.67 -2.79
C ALA A 11 2.04 9.32 -1.37
N SER A 12 1.21 8.63 -0.59
CA SER A 12 1.50 8.26 0.81
C SER A 12 0.78 6.96 1.20
N PHE A 13 1.16 6.40 2.35
CA PHE A 13 0.47 5.24 2.94
C PHE A 13 -1.01 5.54 3.19
N ASP A 14 -1.33 6.67 3.83
CA ASP A 14 -2.71 7.06 4.13
C ASP A 14 -3.54 7.24 2.85
N ALA A 15 -2.94 7.80 1.79
CA ALA A 15 -3.60 7.93 0.49
C ALA A 15 -3.88 6.56 -0.14
N ALA A 16 -2.93 5.63 -0.06
CA ALA A 16 -3.11 4.27 -0.58
C ALA A 16 -4.19 3.51 0.20
N LEU A 17 -4.20 3.65 1.52
CA LEU A 17 -5.19 3.02 2.40
C LEU A 17 -6.59 3.57 2.16
N ALA A 18 -6.74 4.88 2.09
CA ALA A 18 -8.04 5.52 1.82
C ALA A 18 -8.60 5.10 0.44
N GLU A 19 -7.76 5.03 -0.59
CA GLU A 19 -8.18 4.55 -1.90
C GLU A 19 -8.61 3.07 -1.86
N LEU A 20 -7.89 2.23 -1.10
CA LEU A 20 -8.21 0.82 -0.95
C LEU A 20 -9.55 0.63 -0.23
N GLU A 21 -9.81 1.37 0.84
CA GLU A 21 -11.08 1.34 1.58
C GLU A 21 -12.26 1.74 0.69
N GLN A 22 -12.11 2.81 -0.08
CA GLN A 22 -13.13 3.25 -1.04
C GLN A 22 -13.40 2.18 -2.11
N LEU A 23 -12.35 1.56 -2.63
CA LEU A 23 -12.45 0.53 -3.65
C LEU A 23 -13.16 -0.73 -3.13
N VAL A 24 -12.77 -1.20 -1.95
CA VAL A 24 -13.42 -2.34 -1.28
C VAL A 24 -14.88 -2.03 -1.00
N GLY A 25 -15.19 -0.85 -0.47
CA GLY A 25 -16.57 -0.42 -0.23
C GLY A 25 -17.42 -0.40 -1.49
N ALA A 26 -16.86 0.05 -2.63
CA ALA A 26 -17.55 0.02 -3.92
C ALA A 26 -17.79 -1.40 -4.45
N MET A 27 -16.85 -2.32 -4.22
CA MET A 27 -16.97 -3.74 -4.61
C MET A 27 -18.02 -4.46 -3.76
N GLU A 28 -17.99 -4.29 -2.44
CA GLU A 28 -18.93 -4.90 -1.50
C GLU A 28 -20.35 -4.34 -1.65
N GLY A 29 -20.46 -3.04 -1.96
CA GLY A 29 -21.74 -2.40 -2.24
C GLY A 29 -22.39 -2.80 -3.57
N GLY A 30 -21.72 -3.64 -4.39
CA GLY A 30 -22.21 -4.03 -5.72
C GLY A 30 -22.28 -2.86 -6.71
N ALA A 31 -21.60 -1.76 -6.42
CA ALA A 31 -21.60 -0.56 -7.24
C ALA A 31 -20.66 -0.66 -8.46
N LEU A 32 -19.77 -1.67 -8.47
CA LEU A 32 -18.85 -1.92 -9.58
C LEU A 32 -19.47 -2.84 -10.64
N PRO A 33 -19.55 -2.39 -11.92
CA PRO A 33 -19.89 -3.27 -13.04
C PRO A 33 -18.89 -4.41 -13.20
N LEU A 34 -19.33 -5.54 -13.75
CA LEU A 34 -18.51 -6.74 -13.97
C LEU A 34 -17.22 -6.42 -14.74
N GLU A 35 -17.30 -5.55 -15.74
CA GLU A 35 -16.16 -5.13 -16.56
C GLU A 35 -15.10 -4.36 -15.76
N GLN A 36 -15.51 -3.73 -14.65
CA GLN A 36 -14.62 -2.97 -13.77
C GLN A 36 -14.09 -3.81 -12.61
N LEU A 37 -14.70 -4.96 -12.29
CA LEU A 37 -14.27 -5.80 -11.16
C LEU A 37 -12.82 -6.26 -11.29
N LEU A 38 -12.38 -6.65 -12.49
CA LEU A 38 -11.01 -7.06 -12.72
C LEU A 38 -10.01 -5.89 -12.53
N ALA A 39 -10.38 -4.70 -13.01
CA ALA A 39 -9.56 -3.50 -12.84
C ALA A 39 -9.50 -3.07 -11.37
N GLY A 40 -10.63 -3.12 -10.66
CA GLY A 40 -10.69 -2.88 -9.22
C GLY A 40 -9.83 -3.88 -8.44
N TYR A 41 -9.90 -5.17 -8.76
CA TYR A 41 -9.05 -6.17 -8.12
C TYR A 41 -7.55 -5.90 -8.36
N GLN A 42 -7.15 -5.58 -9.59
CA GLN A 42 -5.76 -5.23 -9.90
C GLN A 42 -5.30 -4.00 -9.12
N ARG A 43 -6.11 -2.94 -9.08
CA ARG A 43 -5.78 -1.73 -8.33
C ARG A 43 -5.68 -2.02 -6.84
N GLY A 44 -6.59 -2.80 -6.28
CA GLY A 44 -6.54 -3.22 -4.87
C GLY A 44 -5.26 -3.97 -4.54
N ALA A 45 -4.81 -4.86 -5.42
CA ALA A 45 -3.55 -5.59 -5.26
C ALA A 45 -2.33 -4.66 -5.29
N GLU A 46 -2.32 -3.66 -6.17
CA GLU A 46 -1.26 -2.63 -6.22
C GLU A 46 -1.21 -1.81 -4.93
N LEU A 47 -2.37 -1.34 -4.45
CA LEU A 47 -2.48 -0.56 -3.21
C LEU A 47 -2.01 -1.36 -2.00
N LEU A 48 -2.44 -2.63 -1.89
CA LEU A 48 -1.97 -3.53 -0.83
C LEU A 48 -0.46 -3.77 -0.89
N GLY A 49 0.10 -3.95 -2.08
CA GLY A 49 1.54 -4.10 -2.28
C GLY A 49 2.30 -2.88 -1.76
N PHE A 50 1.87 -1.69 -2.18
CA PHE A 50 2.46 -0.42 -1.73
C PHE A 50 2.40 -0.28 -0.20
N CYS A 51 1.25 -0.55 0.43
CA CYS A 51 1.11 -0.47 1.88
C CYS A 51 2.08 -1.42 2.60
N ARG A 52 2.22 -2.66 2.13
CA ARG A 52 3.15 -3.64 2.70
C ARG A 52 4.60 -3.20 2.59
N GLU A 53 5.01 -2.69 1.42
CA GLU A 53 6.38 -2.20 1.21
C GLU A 53 6.71 -1.04 2.15
N ARG A 54 5.77 -0.12 2.38
CA ARG A 54 5.96 0.99 3.32
C ARG A 54 6.12 0.50 4.75
N LEU A 55 5.30 -0.45 5.18
CA LEU A 55 5.42 -1.03 6.53
C LEU A 55 6.75 -1.77 6.72
N GLN A 56 7.15 -2.58 5.73
CA GLN A 56 8.44 -3.27 5.76
C GLN A 56 9.62 -2.29 5.81
N ALA A 57 9.57 -1.20 5.07
CA ALA A 57 10.62 -0.18 5.10
C ALA A 57 10.73 0.49 6.48
N VAL A 58 9.61 0.74 7.15
CA VAL A 58 9.58 1.29 8.52
C VAL A 58 10.12 0.27 9.52
N GLU A 59 9.66 -0.98 9.46
CA GLU A 59 10.14 -2.07 10.32
C GLU A 59 11.66 -2.26 10.21
N GLN A 60 12.19 -2.23 8.99
CA GLN A 60 13.63 -2.34 8.75
C GLN A 60 14.40 -1.15 9.33
N GLN A 61 13.85 0.07 9.28
CA GLN A 61 14.48 1.25 9.89
C GLN A 61 14.50 1.15 11.41
N VAL A 62 13.40 0.72 12.03
CA VAL A 62 13.33 0.50 13.49
C VAL A 62 14.38 -0.52 13.92
N LYS A 63 14.48 -1.65 13.20
CA LYS A 63 15.47 -2.69 13.51
C LYS A 63 16.91 -2.17 13.48
N VAL A 64 17.26 -1.36 12.48
CA VAL A 64 18.61 -0.77 12.39
C VAL A 64 18.90 0.17 13.56
N LEU A 65 17.90 0.93 14.01
CA LEU A 65 18.03 1.81 15.17
C LEU A 65 18.21 1.01 16.46
N ASP A 66 17.45 -0.06 16.65
CA ASP A 66 17.55 -0.94 17.81
C ASP A 66 18.90 -1.67 17.84
N ASP A 67 19.37 -2.22 16.72
CA ASP A 67 20.68 -2.87 16.61
C ASP A 67 21.83 -1.88 16.88
N GLY A 68 21.72 -0.64 16.37
CA GLY A 68 22.68 0.43 16.63
C GLY A 68 22.70 0.89 18.08
N ALA A 69 21.51 0.97 18.71
CA ALA A 69 21.38 1.27 20.12
C ALA A 69 21.98 0.14 20.97
N LEU A 70 21.70 -1.13 20.69
CA LEU A 70 22.27 -2.26 21.42
C LEU A 70 23.81 -2.25 21.36
N LYS A 71 24.40 -2.04 20.19
CA LYS A 71 25.86 -2.00 20.02
C LYS A 71 26.53 -0.90 20.86
N ALA A 72 25.91 0.28 20.95
CA ALA A 72 26.45 1.40 21.71
C ALA A 72 26.53 1.14 23.22
N TRP A 73 25.73 0.20 23.75
CA TRP A 73 25.73 -0.17 25.16
C TRP A 73 26.67 -1.34 25.48
N GLU A 74 27.03 -2.16 24.48
CA GLU A 74 28.02 -3.23 24.62
C GLU A 74 29.46 -2.71 24.54
N ASP A 75 29.69 -1.57 23.85
CA ASP A 75 31.00 -0.93 23.69
C ASP A 75 31.39 0.00 24.88
N THR A 76 30.58 0.05 25.96
CA THR A 76 30.86 0.79 27.22
C THR A 76 30.97 -0.15 28.41
#